data_AF-A0A6I5N3W4-F1
#
_entry.id   AF-A0A6I5N3W4-F1
#
_cell.length_a   1.000
_cell.length_b   1.000
_cell.length_c   1.000
_cell.angle_alpha   90.00
_cell.angle_beta   90.00
_cell.angle_gamma   90.00
#
_symmetry.space_group_name_H-M   'P 1'
#
loop_
_entity.id
_entity.type
_entity.pdbx_description
1 polymer ?
#
loop_
_entity_poly.entity_id
_entity_poly.type
_entity_poly.pdbx_seq_one_letter_code
_entity_poly.pdbx_strand_id
1 'polypeptide(L)'
;MTSKDSPTLTQTVPAEKTGLGTFGGVFTPSILTILGVIMYLRFGWVVGNVGLFGTLIIVTLSASITFLTALSISAIATDRVVRVGGAYYMISRSLGIETGGAVGIPLYFAQALSVALYTIGFAESVVSAFGQFNQLYVALITTVLVAVLAITSAQIAIKAQYFIMAAIVLSL
;
A
#
# COMPACT_ATOMS: atom_id res chain seq x y z
N MET A 1 37.17 -10.19 -48.78
CA MET A 1 35.87 -10.60 -49.35
C MET A 1 35.60 -12.05 -49.00
N THR A 2 34.78 -12.31 -47.99
CA THR A 2 33.71 -13.32 -47.95
C THR A 2 33.13 -13.32 -46.54
N SER A 3 32.00 -12.66 -46.41
CA SER A 3 31.10 -12.70 -45.25
C SER A 3 30.66 -14.13 -45.00
N LYS A 4 30.66 -14.53 -43.73
CA LYS A 4 29.71 -15.49 -43.18
C LYS A 4 29.29 -15.00 -41.80
N ASP A 5 28.56 -13.89 -41.82
CA ASP A 5 27.65 -13.52 -40.73
C ASP A 5 26.61 -14.63 -40.61
N SER A 6 26.83 -15.53 -39.66
CA SER A 6 25.80 -16.44 -39.18
C SER A 6 25.12 -15.72 -38.02
N PRO A 7 23.84 -15.32 -38.13
CA PRO A 7 23.13 -14.78 -36.99
C PRO A 7 22.86 -15.97 -36.06
N THR A 8 23.69 -16.12 -35.03
CA THR A 8 23.40 -16.96 -33.89
C THR A 8 22.10 -16.41 -33.29
N LEU A 9 20.99 -17.07 -33.60
CA LEU A 9 19.69 -16.84 -32.99
C LEU A 9 19.87 -17.05 -31.49
N THR A 10 20.14 -15.97 -30.76
CA THR A 10 20.03 -15.89 -29.31
C THR A 10 18.64 -16.38 -28.99
N GLN A 11 18.53 -17.64 -28.61
CA GLN A 11 17.32 -18.23 -28.10
C GLN A 11 16.88 -17.33 -26.94
N THR A 12 15.82 -16.57 -27.16
CA THR A 12 15.12 -15.85 -26.10
C THR A 12 14.52 -16.93 -25.22
N VAL A 13 15.28 -17.38 -24.22
CA VAL A 13 14.73 -18.09 -23.07
C VAL A 13 13.56 -17.23 -22.62
N PRO A 14 12.31 -17.70 -22.71
CA PRO A 14 11.18 -16.91 -22.25
C PRO A 14 11.42 -16.69 -20.76
N ALA A 15 11.74 -15.46 -20.39
CA ALA A 15 11.88 -15.07 -19.00
C ALA A 15 10.56 -15.42 -18.33
N GLU A 16 10.59 -16.46 -17.52
CA GLU A 16 9.47 -16.88 -16.70
C GLU A 16 8.99 -15.65 -15.94
N LYS A 17 7.73 -15.25 -16.14
CA LYS A 17 7.13 -14.10 -15.48
C LYS A 17 6.88 -14.44 -14.00
N THR A 18 7.94 -14.65 -13.22
CA THR A 18 7.90 -14.90 -11.77
C THR A 18 7.74 -13.59 -10.99
N GLY A 19 6.83 -12.73 -11.43
CA GLY A 19 6.57 -11.42 -10.82
C GLY A 19 5.07 -11.15 -10.70
N LEU A 20 4.67 -10.40 -9.68
CA LEU A 20 3.28 -9.95 -9.53
C LEU A 20 2.95 -9.00 -10.69
N GLY A 21 1.84 -9.24 -11.39
CA GLY A 21 1.37 -8.34 -12.47
C GLY A 21 0.88 -6.99 -11.93
N THR A 22 0.65 -6.00 -12.79
CA THR A 22 0.26 -4.63 -12.38
C THR A 22 -0.99 -4.60 -11.49
N PHE A 23 -2.02 -5.39 -11.83
CA PHE A 23 -3.25 -5.45 -11.04
C PHE A 23 -3.02 -6.08 -9.66
N GLY A 24 -2.41 -7.27 -9.61
CA GLY A 24 -2.19 -7.99 -8.36
C GLY A 24 -1.08 -7.44 -7.48
N GLY A 25 -0.05 -6.86 -8.08
CA GLY A 25 1.15 -6.40 -7.38
C GLY A 25 1.11 -4.93 -6.98
N VAL A 26 0.30 -4.10 -7.64
CA VAL A 26 0.30 -2.64 -7.40
C VAL A 26 -1.11 -2.12 -7.14
N PHE A 27 -2.05 -2.34 -8.06
CA PHE A 27 -3.39 -1.74 -7.97
C PHE A 27 -4.19 -2.24 -6.75
N THR A 28 -4.31 -3.55 -6.59
CA THR A 28 -5.07 -4.14 -5.48
C THR A 28 -4.48 -3.74 -4.12
N PRO A 29 -3.16 -3.92 -3.85
CA PRO A 29 -2.58 -3.44 -2.59
C PRO A 29 -2.82 -1.94 -2.36
N SER A 30 -2.66 -1.11 -3.40
CA SER A 30 -2.82 0.35 -3.27
C SER A 30 -4.23 0.74 -2.88
N ILE A 31 -5.25 0.19 -3.53
CA ILE A 31 -6.65 0.45 -3.17
C ILE A 31 -6.95 -0.02 -1.75
N LEU A 32 -6.44 -1.18 -1.34
CA LEU A 32 -6.65 -1.70 0.01
C LEU A 32 -6.01 -0.79 1.08
N THR A 33 -4.88 -0.15 0.78
CA THR A 33 -4.27 0.81 1.71
C THR A 33 -5.01 2.14 1.77
N ILE A 34 -5.67 2.57 0.70
CA ILE A 34 -6.46 3.81 0.67
C ILE A 34 -7.82 3.59 1.36
N LEU A 35 -8.50 2.50 1.03
CA LEU A 35 -9.80 2.12 1.59
C LEU A 35 -9.62 1.45 2.96
N GLY A 36 -9.26 2.27 3.96
CA GLY A 36 -8.98 1.80 5.31
C GLY A 36 -10.07 2.10 6.33
N VAL A 37 -9.72 1.85 7.59
CA VAL A 37 -10.54 2.11 8.79
C VAL A 37 -11.17 3.50 8.81
N ILE A 38 -10.44 4.53 8.38
CA ILE A 38 -10.91 5.93 8.43
C ILE A 38 -12.14 6.14 7.57
N MET A 39 -12.22 5.51 6.39
CA MET A 39 -13.38 5.61 5.52
C MET A 39 -14.63 5.06 6.20
N TYR A 40 -14.52 3.93 6.90
CA TYR A 40 -15.68 3.28 7.55
C TYR A 40 -16.06 3.93 8.88
N LEU A 41 -15.09 4.21 9.77
CA LEU A 41 -15.38 4.64 11.15
C LEU A 41 -15.41 6.15 11.35
N ARG A 42 -14.75 6.93 10.49
CA ARG A 42 -14.54 8.37 10.73
C ARG A 42 -15.18 9.26 9.68
N PHE A 43 -15.35 8.79 8.46
CA PHE A 43 -15.93 9.60 7.38
C PHE A 43 -17.32 10.17 7.74
N GLY A 44 -18.21 9.33 8.27
CA GLY A 44 -19.54 9.78 8.70
C GLY A 44 -19.49 10.84 9.81
N TRP A 45 -18.58 10.70 10.76
CA TRP A 45 -18.38 11.69 11.82
C TRP A 45 -17.84 13.02 11.26
N VAL A 46 -16.92 12.98 10.29
CA VAL A 46 -16.40 14.19 9.63
C VAL A 46 -17.52 14.93 8.90
N VAL A 47 -18.33 14.22 8.12
CA VAL A 47 -19.50 14.80 7.43
C VAL A 47 -20.49 15.41 8.42
N GLY A 48 -20.72 14.76 9.56
CA GLY A 48 -21.62 15.25 10.60
C GLY A 48 -21.15 16.55 11.28
N ASN A 49 -19.83 16.73 11.47
CA ASN A 49 -19.29 17.90 12.16
C ASN A 49 -19.00 19.08 11.22
N VAL A 50 -18.45 18.80 10.05
CA VAL A 50 -17.99 19.82 9.09
C VAL A 50 -19.07 20.14 8.04
N GLY A 51 -20.05 19.26 7.88
CA GLY A 51 -21.06 19.34 6.83
C GLY A 51 -20.55 18.78 5.49
N LEU A 52 -21.50 18.58 4.56
CA LEU A 52 -21.21 18.00 3.24
C LEU A 52 -20.22 18.84 2.43
N PHE A 53 -20.47 20.15 2.32
CA PHE A 53 -19.66 21.04 1.49
C PHE A 53 -18.21 21.14 2.00
N GLY A 54 -18.02 21.30 3.31
CA GLY A 54 -16.68 21.33 3.89
C GLY A 54 -15.95 19.99 3.77
N THR A 55 -16.66 18.87 3.90
CA THR A 55 -16.07 17.54 3.67
C THR A 55 -15.61 17.37 2.21
N LEU A 56 -16.41 17.82 1.24
CA LEU A 56 -16.03 17.77 -0.18
C LEU A 56 -14.74 18.57 -0.46
N ILE A 57 -14.58 19.73 0.16
CA ILE A 57 -13.34 20.53 0.05
C ILE A 57 -12.15 19.76 0.63
N ILE A 58 -12.29 19.19 1.84
CA ILE A 58 -11.23 18.41 2.49
C ILE A 58 -10.81 17.22 1.62
N VAL A 59 -11.77 16.45 1.11
CA VAL A 59 -11.52 15.28 0.25
C VAL A 59 -10.83 15.70 -1.05
N THR A 60 -11.32 16.77 -1.69
CA THR A 60 -10.74 17.26 -2.96
C THR A 60 -9.30 17.74 -2.77
N LEU A 61 -9.01 18.47 -1.68
CA LEU A 61 -7.67 18.92 -1.34
C LEU A 61 -6.73 17.74 -1.03
N SER A 62 -7.20 16.76 -0.24
CA SER A 62 -6.40 15.57 0.07
C SER A 62 -6.11 14.73 -1.17
N ALA A 63 -7.10 14.59 -2.07
CA ALA A 63 -6.95 13.88 -3.33
C ALA A 63 -5.97 14.58 -4.26
N SER A 64 -5.97 15.92 -4.34
CA SER A 64 -5.03 16.67 -5.19
C SER A 64 -3.58 16.52 -4.70
N ILE A 65 -3.33 16.59 -3.39
CA ILE A 65 -2.01 16.36 -2.80
C ILE A 65 -1.51 14.94 -3.13
N THR A 66 -2.36 13.94 -2.94
CA THR A 66 -2.03 12.53 -3.23
C THR A 66 -1.76 12.32 -4.72
N PHE A 67 -2.57 12.93 -5.59
CA PHE A 67 -2.42 12.85 -7.04
C PHE A 67 -1.10 13.48 -7.53
N LEU A 68 -0.76 14.68 -7.04
CA LEU A 68 0.52 15.32 -7.37
C LEU A 68 1.71 14.49 -6.88
N THR A 69 1.61 13.92 -5.66
CA THR A 69 2.65 13.04 -5.11
C THR A 69 2.81 11.77 -5.96
N ALA A 70 1.71 11.16 -6.41
CA ALA A 70 1.74 10.00 -7.28
C ALA A 70 2.38 10.32 -8.64
N LEU A 71 2.12 11.51 -9.19
CA LEU A 71 2.76 11.97 -10.43
C LEU A 71 4.29 12.11 -10.24
N SER A 72 4.74 12.69 -9.13
CA SER A 72 6.16 12.79 -8.79
C SER A 72 6.82 11.42 -8.64
N ILE A 73 6.16 10.48 -7.95
CA ILE A 73 6.67 9.11 -7.79
C ILE A 73 6.72 8.37 -9.14
N SER A 74 5.73 8.59 -10.02
CA SER A 74 5.71 8.02 -11.37
C SER A 74 6.91 8.49 -12.21
N ALA A 75 7.23 9.79 -12.15
CA ALA A 75 8.41 10.33 -12.82
C ALA A 75 9.71 9.69 -12.28
N ILE A 76 9.85 9.58 -10.95
CA ILE A 76 11.00 8.92 -10.31
C ILE A 76 11.12 7.45 -10.72
N ALA A 77 10.00 6.73 -10.80
CA ALA A 77 9.96 5.32 -11.19
C ALA A 77 10.32 5.09 -12.67
N THR A 78 10.19 6.11 -13.52
CA THR A 78 10.50 6.04 -14.95
C THR A 78 11.93 6.49 -15.29
N ASP A 79 12.56 7.30 -14.42
CA ASP A 79 13.87 7.92 -14.67
C ASP A 79 15.06 6.93 -14.69
N ARG A 80 15.00 5.86 -13.89
CA ARG A 80 16.10 4.88 -13.76
C ARG A 80 15.55 3.46 -13.83
N VAL A 81 16.36 2.53 -14.35
CA VAL A 81 16.03 1.09 -14.31
C VAL A 81 15.92 0.64 -12.86
N VAL A 82 14.68 0.48 -12.41
CA VAL A 82 14.32 -0.05 -11.09
C VAL A 82 14.74 -1.51 -11.07
N ARG A 83 15.85 -1.80 -10.40
CA ARG A 83 16.23 -3.17 -10.04
C ARG A 83 15.37 -3.60 -8.84
N VAL A 84 15.46 -4.88 -8.46
CA VAL A 84 14.77 -5.42 -7.28
C VAL A 84 15.00 -4.51 -6.06
N GLY A 85 13.91 -3.94 -5.53
CA GLY A 85 13.92 -2.99 -4.42
C GLY A 85 12.56 -2.32 -4.25
N GLY A 86 12.25 -1.84 -3.03
CA GLY A 86 11.00 -1.13 -2.72
C GLY A 86 11.08 0.38 -2.93
N ALA A 87 10.10 1.11 -2.39
CA ALA A 87 10.00 2.58 -2.52
C ALA A 87 11.27 3.33 -2.10
N TYR A 88 11.87 2.97 -0.96
CA TYR A 88 13.11 3.61 -0.47
C TYR A 88 14.28 3.43 -1.44
N TYR A 89 14.42 2.23 -2.03
CA TYR A 89 15.49 1.94 -2.98
C TYR A 89 15.31 2.75 -4.28
N MET A 90 14.06 2.89 -4.76
CA MET A 90 13.75 3.72 -5.93
C MET A 90 14.13 5.19 -5.69
N ILE A 91 13.73 5.76 -4.55
CA ILE A 91 13.96 7.17 -4.23
C ILE A 91 15.45 7.47 -4.02
N SER A 92 16.13 6.69 -3.17
CA SER A 92 17.55 6.91 -2.84
C SER A 92 18.47 6.77 -4.06
N ARG A 93 18.09 5.95 -5.05
CA ARG A 93 18.87 5.76 -6.26
C ARG A 93 18.67 6.86 -7.31
N SER A 94 17.47 7.43 -7.38
CA SER A 94 17.17 8.52 -8.32
C SER A 94 17.56 9.89 -7.77
N LEU A 95 17.37 10.14 -6.46
CA LEU A 95 17.58 11.46 -5.84
C LEU A 95 18.83 11.55 -4.94
N GLY A 96 19.52 10.44 -4.68
CA GLY A 96 20.69 10.39 -3.80
C GLY A 96 20.35 10.00 -2.36
N ILE A 97 21.38 9.66 -1.59
CA ILE A 97 21.24 9.09 -0.23
C ILE A 97 20.70 10.11 0.78
N GLU A 98 21.05 11.39 0.64
CA GLU A 98 20.60 12.47 1.52
C GLU A 98 19.09 12.68 1.41
N THR A 99 18.58 12.85 0.19
CA THR A 99 17.14 12.98 -0.08
C THR A 99 16.38 11.68 0.21
N GLY A 100 16.97 10.53 -0.12
CA GLY A 100 16.41 9.22 0.20
C GLY A 100 16.22 9.00 1.70
N GLY A 101 17.18 9.41 2.53
CA GLY A 101 17.08 9.37 3.99
C GLY A 101 16.03 10.34 4.54
N ALA A 102 16.02 11.58 4.02
CA ALA A 102 15.07 12.61 4.43
C ALA A 102 13.60 12.22 4.19
N VAL A 103 13.30 11.48 3.12
CA VAL A 103 11.95 10.96 2.84
C VAL A 103 11.70 9.59 3.51
N GLY A 104 12.73 8.75 3.56
CA GLY A 104 12.62 7.36 4.04
C GLY A 104 12.33 7.26 5.54
N ILE A 105 12.99 8.08 6.37
CA ILE A 105 12.80 8.04 7.83
C ILE A 105 11.35 8.42 8.21
N PRO A 106 10.78 9.55 7.74
CA PRO A 106 9.37 9.87 7.99
C PRO A 106 8.40 8.82 7.45
N LEU A 107 8.68 8.25 6.26
CA LEU A 107 7.84 7.21 5.68
C LEU A 107 7.80 5.96 6.56
N TYR A 108 8.94 5.56 7.15
CA TYR A 108 8.98 4.44 8.09
C TYR A 108 8.10 4.69 9.32
N PHE A 109 8.22 5.86 9.94
CA PHE A 109 7.35 6.23 11.08
C PHE A 109 5.88 6.30 10.69
N ALA A 110 5.56 6.86 9.52
CA ALA A 110 4.19 6.91 9.01
C ALA A 110 3.60 5.49 8.87
N GLN A 111 4.36 4.54 8.34
CA GLN A 111 3.90 3.15 8.23
C GLN A 111 3.75 2.47 9.60
N ALA A 112 4.66 2.72 10.54
CA ALA A 112 4.53 2.19 11.91
C ALA A 112 3.26 2.71 12.62
N LEU A 113 2.98 4.02 12.50
CA LEU A 113 1.78 4.63 13.04
C LEU A 113 0.50 4.15 12.32
N SER A 114 0.59 3.90 11.00
CA SER A 114 -0.52 3.36 10.20
C SER A 114 -0.95 1.98 10.68
N VAL A 115 0.01 1.08 10.97
CA VAL A 115 -0.28 -0.25 11.53
C VAL A 115 -1.00 -0.15 12.87
N ALA A 116 -0.55 0.75 13.75
CA ALA A 116 -1.20 1.00 15.04
C ALA A 116 -2.64 1.51 14.85
N LEU A 117 -2.83 2.49 13.96
CA LEU A 117 -4.15 3.07 13.65
C LEU A 117 -5.12 2.01 13.12
N TYR A 118 -4.69 1.18 12.16
CA TYR A 118 -5.55 0.14 11.61
C TYR A 118 -5.89 -0.94 12.64
N THR A 119 -4.94 -1.29 13.52
CA THR A 119 -5.18 -2.30 14.55
C THR A 119 -6.16 -1.80 15.63
N ILE A 120 -6.00 -0.55 16.07
CA ILE A 120 -6.93 0.07 17.03
C ILE A 120 -8.31 0.22 16.42
N GLY A 121 -8.40 0.65 15.15
CA GLY A 121 -9.66 0.77 14.42
C GLY A 121 -10.37 -0.56 14.25
N PHE A 122 -9.65 -1.63 13.94
CA PHE A 122 -10.21 -2.98 13.91
C PHE A 122 -10.75 -3.39 15.29
N ALA A 123 -9.99 -3.14 16.36
CA ALA A 123 -10.43 -3.45 17.71
C ALA A 123 -11.70 -2.67 18.10
N GLU A 124 -11.81 -1.39 17.73
CA GLU A 124 -13.02 -0.59 17.93
C GLU A 124 -14.23 -1.19 17.21
N SER A 125 -14.07 -1.59 15.94
CA SER A 125 -15.14 -2.23 15.17
C SER A 125 -15.60 -3.55 15.80
N VAL A 126 -14.66 -4.39 16.28
CA VAL A 126 -14.97 -5.67 16.92
C VAL A 126 -15.70 -5.47 18.24
N VAL A 127 -15.24 -4.54 19.07
CA VAL A 127 -15.89 -4.24 20.36
C VAL A 127 -17.30 -3.68 20.13
N SER A 128 -17.48 -2.82 19.14
CA SER A 128 -18.80 -2.30 18.76
C SER A 128 -19.76 -3.40 18.29
N ALA A 129 -19.26 -4.40 17.55
CA ALA A 129 -20.07 -5.50 17.04
C ALA A 129 -20.44 -6.56 18.11
N PHE A 130 -19.51 -6.88 19.02
CA PHE A 130 -19.68 -8.01 19.97
C PHE A 130 -19.89 -7.58 21.43
N GLY A 131 -19.69 -6.31 21.79
CA GLY A 131 -20.07 -5.69 23.06
C GLY A 131 -19.39 -6.17 24.35
N GLN A 132 -18.70 -7.32 24.35
CA GLN A 132 -18.22 -7.99 25.56
C GLN A 132 -16.69 -7.97 25.75
N PHE A 133 -15.92 -7.50 24.76
CA PHE A 133 -14.47 -7.54 24.80
C PHE A 133 -13.84 -6.19 25.17
N ASN A 134 -12.71 -6.23 25.88
CA ASN A 134 -11.90 -5.02 26.10
C ASN A 134 -11.07 -4.71 24.85
N GLN A 135 -11.18 -3.48 24.36
CA GLN A 135 -10.49 -2.98 23.17
C GLN A 135 -8.97 -3.19 23.23
N LEU A 136 -8.35 -3.02 24.40
CA LEU A 136 -6.90 -3.20 24.56
C LEU A 136 -6.46 -4.64 24.29
N TYR A 137 -7.19 -5.64 24.82
CA TYR A 137 -6.85 -7.04 24.60
C TYR A 137 -7.03 -7.43 23.13
N VAL A 138 -8.12 -6.98 22.49
CA VAL A 138 -8.36 -7.24 21.06
C VAL A 138 -7.27 -6.63 20.19
N ALA A 139 -6.89 -5.37 20.46
CA ALA A 139 -5.83 -4.69 19.71
C ALA A 139 -4.46 -5.37 19.88
N LEU A 140 -4.12 -5.79 21.11
CA LEU A 140 -2.84 -6.45 21.39
C LEU A 140 -2.75 -7.82 20.71
N ILE A 141 -3.80 -8.63 20.83
CA ILE A 141 -3.88 -9.94 20.16
C ILE A 141 -3.79 -9.77 18.65
N THR A 142 -4.54 -8.81 18.08
CA THR A 142 -4.52 -8.55 16.62
C THR A 142 -3.15 -8.12 16.14
N THR A 143 -2.47 -7.22 16.88
CA THR A 143 -1.11 -6.77 16.53
C THR A 143 -0.14 -7.95 16.49
N VAL A 144 -0.17 -8.81 17.51
CA VAL A 144 0.71 -9.99 17.59
C VAL A 144 0.41 -10.98 16.46
N LEU A 145 -0.87 -11.25 16.18
CA LEU A 145 -1.27 -12.14 15.08
C LEU A 145 -0.80 -11.61 13.71
N VAL A 146 -1.03 -10.33 13.43
CA VAL A 146 -0.61 -9.69 12.17
C VAL A 146 0.92 -9.70 12.06
N ALA A 147 1.65 -9.46 13.16
CA ALA A 147 3.11 -9.55 13.17
C ALA A 147 3.62 -10.97 12.86
N VAL A 148 3.02 -12.00 13.46
CA VAL A 148 3.36 -13.40 13.18
C VAL A 148 3.05 -13.77 11.73
N LEU A 149 1.90 -13.37 11.20
CA LEU A 149 1.54 -13.58 9.80
C LEU A 149 2.51 -12.90 8.84
N ALA A 150 2.92 -11.66 9.16
CA ALA A 150 3.88 -10.90 8.36
C ALA A 150 5.25 -11.58 8.30
N ILE A 151 5.71 -12.19 9.41
CA ILE A 151 6.99 -12.92 9.45
C ILE A 151 6.90 -14.26 8.72
N THR A 152 5.76 -14.94 8.80
CA THR A 152 5.63 -16.33 8.32
C THR A 152 5.44 -16.42 6.80
N SER A 153 4.61 -15.55 6.19
CA SER A 153 4.34 -15.68 4.75
C SER A 153 3.75 -14.44 4.07
N ALA A 154 4.55 -13.80 3.24
CA ALA A 154 4.08 -12.76 2.31
C ALA A 154 3.18 -13.32 1.19
N GLN A 155 3.37 -14.58 0.80
CA GLN A 155 2.58 -15.21 -0.28
C GLN A 155 1.12 -15.46 0.12
N ILE A 156 0.88 -15.78 1.40
CA ILE A 156 -0.48 -15.91 1.94
C ILE A 156 -1.17 -14.56 1.95
N ALA A 157 -0.47 -13.49 2.33
CA ALA A 157 -1.01 -12.13 2.35
C ALA A 157 -1.50 -11.68 0.96
N ILE A 158 -0.74 -11.97 -0.10
CA ILE A 158 -1.13 -11.62 -1.47
C ILE A 158 -2.39 -12.36 -1.92
N LYS A 159 -2.57 -13.62 -1.52
CA LYS A 159 -3.82 -14.34 -1.82
C LYS A 159 -4.99 -13.79 -1.01
N ALA A 160 -4.77 -13.50 0.28
CA ALA A 160 -5.79 -12.93 1.16
C ALA A 160 -6.27 -11.55 0.68
N GLN A 161 -5.41 -10.75 0.04
CA GLN A 161 -5.78 -9.42 -0.46
C GLN A 161 -6.96 -9.46 -1.44
N TYR A 162 -7.05 -10.50 -2.29
CA TYR A 162 -8.11 -10.59 -3.29
C TYR A 162 -9.46 -10.83 -2.63
N PHE A 163 -9.47 -11.62 -1.56
CA PHE A 163 -10.65 -11.83 -0.74
C PHE A 163 -11.09 -10.54 -0.03
N ILE A 164 -10.13 -9.81 0.55
CA ILE A 164 -10.39 -8.52 1.22
C ILE A 164 -10.95 -7.51 0.22
N MET A 165 -10.38 -7.42 -0.99
CA MET A 165 -10.88 -6.55 -2.05
C MET A 165 -12.34 -6.86 -2.40
N ALA A 166 -12.68 -8.14 -2.54
CA ALA A 166 -14.06 -8.54 -2.81
C ALA A 166 -15.02 -8.14 -1.68
N ALA A 167 -14.60 -8.28 -0.42
CA ALA A 167 -15.40 -7.86 0.73
C ALA A 167 -15.61 -6.34 0.78
N ILE A 168 -14.58 -5.55 0.46
CA ILE A 168 -14.67 -4.08 0.40
C ILE A 168 -15.65 -3.66 -0.70
N VAL A 169 -15.52 -4.23 -1.91
CA VAL A 169 -16.41 -3.92 -3.04
C VAL A 169 -17.86 -4.30 -2.74
N LEU A 170 -18.10 -5.40 -2.02
CA LEU A 170 -19.44 -5.79 -1.60
C LEU A 170 -20.03 -4.86 -0.53
N SER A 171 -19.16 -4.28 0.31
CA SER A 171 -19.56 -3.40 1.41
C SER A 171 -19.86 -1.96 0.99
N LEU A 172 -19.40 -1.54 -0.19
CA LEU A 172 -19.53 -0.18 -0.70
C LEU A 172 -20.85 -0.02 -1.47
#